data_AF-A0A968FY13-F1
#
_entry.id   AF-A0A968FY13-F1
#
_cell.length_a   1.000
_cell.length_b   1.000
_cell.length_c   1.000
_cell.angle_alpha   90.00
_cell.angle_beta   90.00
_cell.angle_gamma   90.00
#
_symmetry.space_group_name_H-M   'P 1'
#
loop_
_entity.id
_entity.type
_entity.pdbx_description
1 polymer ?
#
loop_
_entity_poly.entity_id
_entity_poly.type
_entity_poly.pdbx_seq_one_letter_code
_entity_poly.pdbx_strand_id
1 'polypeptide(L)' 'MRVRVTPSPLRYIQDNIYHLYLEDRIVGFYLYDLYDQVVARIQGLMVDPETYKTRYLVLKIGGFLFTDGKRV' A
#
# COMPACT_ATOMS: atom_id res chain seq x y z
N MET A 1 8.01 26.19 -14.81
CA MET A 1 6.70 25.57 -15.11
C MET A 1 6.13 25.04 -13.78
N ARG A 2 5.10 25.68 -13.21
CA ARG A 2 4.48 25.19 -11.96
C ARG A 2 3.49 24.08 -12.31
N VAL A 3 3.79 22.84 -11.92
CA VAL A 3 2.83 21.74 -12.01
C VAL A 3 1.71 22.03 -11.00
N ARG A 4 0.49 22.25 -11.47
CA ARG A 4 -0.69 22.25 -10.58
C ARG A 4 -0.94 20.80 -10.19
N VAL A 5 -0.67 20.46 -8.93
CA VAL A 5 -1.09 19.18 -8.36
C VAL A 5 -2.58 19.31 -8.07
N THR A 6 -3.41 18.72 -8.93
CA THR A 6 -4.81 18.50 -8.57
C THR A 6 -4.85 17.52 -7.41
N PRO A 7 -5.48 17.83 -6.27
CA PRO A 7 -5.64 16.86 -5.20
C PRO A 7 -6.35 15.62 -5.76
N SER A 8 -5.87 14.43 -5.39
CA SER A 8 -6.61 13.21 -5.69
C SER A 8 -8.02 13.34 -5.09
N PRO A 9 -9.09 12.95 -5.80
CA PRO A 9 -10.42 12.87 -5.19
C PRO A 9 -10.49 11.79 -4.10
N LEU A 10 -9.46 10.96 -3.96
CA LEU A 10 -9.40 9.87 -3.02
C LEU A 10 -8.70 10.28 -1.72
N ARG A 11 -9.25 9.78 -0.61
CA ARG A 11 -8.67 9.94 0.72
C ARG A 11 -7.60 8.88 0.94
N TYR A 12 -6.43 9.31 1.40
CA TYR A 12 -5.39 8.41 1.85
C TYR A 12 -5.60 8.01 3.31
N ILE A 13 -5.59 6.71 3.59
CA ILE A 13 -5.72 6.13 4.93
C ILE A 13 -4.49 5.27 5.22
N GLN A 14 -3.88 5.49 6.38
CA GLN A 14 -2.63 4.83 6.81
C GLN A 14 -2.81 3.86 7.96
N ASP A 15 -4.06 3.58 8.35
CA ASP A 15 -4.37 2.71 9.48
C ASP A 15 -5.71 1.98 9.28
N ASN A 16 -5.91 0.90 10.02
CA ASN A 16 -7.13 0.09 9.97
C ASN A 16 -8.25 0.75 10.77
N ILE A 17 -8.93 1.72 10.17
CA ILE A 17 -10.01 2.47 10.81
C ILE A 17 -11.37 1.78 10.69
N TYR A 18 -12.29 2.09 11.61
CA TYR A 18 -13.63 1.50 11.66
C TYR A 18 -14.52 1.79 10.44
N HIS A 19 -14.23 2.87 9.70
CA HIS A 19 -14.99 3.25 8.50
C HIS A 19 -14.68 2.36 7.28
N LEU A 20 -13.57 1.63 7.29
CA LEU A 20 -13.27 0.65 6.24
C LEU A 20 -14.17 -0.57 6.39
N TYR A 21 -14.55 -1.15 5.24
CA TYR A 21 -15.10 -2.50 5.18
C TYR A 21 -14.16 -3.46 5.90
N LEU A 22 -14.70 -4.45 6.60
CA LEU A 22 -13.91 -5.35 7.43
C LEU A 22 -12.81 -6.06 6.62
N GLU A 23 -13.14 -6.47 5.40
CA GLU A 23 -12.22 -7.11 4.43
C GLU A 23 -11.11 -6.19 3.92
N ASP A 24 -11.29 -4.87 3.98
CA ASP A 24 -10.33 -3.87 3.52
C ASP A 24 -9.34 -3.43 4.61
N ARG A 25 -9.47 -3.92 5.85
CA ARG A 25 -8.59 -3.56 6.99
C ARG A 25 -7.25 -4.30 6.94
N ILE A 26 -6.49 -4.05 5.88
CA ILE A 26 -5.25 -4.76 5.52
C ILE A 26 -4.01 -3.86 5.55
N VAL A 27 -4.10 -2.65 6.12
CA VAL A 27 -2.92 -1.78 6.24
C VAL A 27 -1.88 -2.48 7.13
N GLY A 28 -0.64 -2.53 6.64
CA GLY A 28 0.48 -3.22 7.29
C GLY A 28 0.68 -4.67 6.85
N PHE A 29 -0.23 -5.26 6.07
CA PHE A 29 -0.10 -6.63 5.56
C PHE A 29 0.95 -6.70 4.44
N TYR A 30 1.50 -7.90 4.22
CA TYR A 30 2.49 -8.16 3.18
C TYR A 30 1.83 -8.69 1.90
N LEU A 31 2.34 -8.22 0.77
CA LEU A 31 2.05 -8.79 -0.55
C LEU A 31 3.13 -9.82 -0.87
N TYR A 32 2.70 -11.00 -1.28
CA TYR A 32 3.58 -12.10 -1.69
C TYR A 32 3.45 -12.35 -3.18
N ASP A 33 4.52 -12.81 -3.82
CA ASP A 33 4.47 -13.31 -5.19
C ASP A 33 4.03 -14.79 -5.24
N LEU A 34 4.00 -15.35 -6.44
CA LEU A 34 3.67 -16.75 -6.71
C LEU A 34 4.68 -17.77 -6.14
N TYR A 35 5.80 -17.33 -5.57
CA TYR A 35 6.80 -18.16 -4.91
C TYR A 35 6.85 -17.93 -3.39
N ASP A 36 5.79 -17.33 -2.82
CA ASP A 36 5.68 -16.95 -1.41
C ASP A 36 6.80 -15.98 -0.94
N GLN A 37 7.40 -15.22 -1.86
CA GLN A 37 8.37 -14.18 -1.49
C GLN A 37 7.67 -12.85 -1.22
N VAL A 38 8.09 -12.15 -0.17
CA VAL A 38 7.56 -10.82 0.17
C VAL A 38 7.97 -9.81 -0.91
N VAL A 39 6.98 -9.23 -1.58
CA VAL A 39 7.16 -8.20 -2.61
C VAL A 39 7.08 -6.79 -2.00
N ALA A 40 6.12 -6.57 -1.12
CA ALA A 40 5.85 -5.25 -0.55
C ALA A 40 5.08 -5.35 0.78
N ARG A 41 5.05 -4.23 1.52
CA ARG A 41 4.13 -4.02 2.65
C ARG A 41 3.13 -2.93 2.31
N ILE A 42 1.85 -3.19 2.52
CA ILE A 42 0.76 -2.22 2.31
C ILE A 42 0.94 -1.08 3.33
N GLN A 43 1.20 0.12 2.83
CA GLN A 43 1.40 1.34 3.63
C GLN A 43 0.09 2.08 3.90
N GLY A 44 -0.90 1.89 3.04
CA GLY A 44 -2.20 2.52 3.18
C GLY A 44 -3.10 2.24 1.99
N LEU A 45 -4.27 2.86 2.03
CA LEU A 45 -5.34 2.70 1.05
C LEU A 45 -5.73 4.05 0.50
N MET A 46 -5.98 4.12 -0.81
CA MET A 46 -6.69 5.24 -1.41
C MET A 46 -8.17 4.86 -1.53
N VAL A 47 -9.02 5.57 -0.79
CA VAL A 47 -10.44 5.27 -0.69
C VAL A 47 -11.30 6.40 -1.22
N ASP A 48 -12.49 6.05 -1.68
CA ASP A 48 -13.56 7.02 -1.90
C ASP A 48 -13.96 7.67 -0.56
N PRO A 49 -13.98 9.01 -0.44
CA PRO A 49 -14.16 9.68 0.84
C PRO A 49 -15.59 9.58 1.41
N GLU A 50 -16.59 9.32 0.56
CA GLU A 50 -18.00 9.22 0.98
C GLU A 50 -18.34 7.78 1.37
N THR A 51 -17.90 6.81 0.58
CA THR A 51 -18.28 5.40 0.74
C THR A 51 -17.22 4.55 1.46
N TYR A 52 -16.01 5.09 1.64
CA TYR A 52 -14.82 4.37 2.13
C TYR A 52 -14.47 3.12 1.31
N LYS A 53 -14.98 3.03 0.07
CA LYS A 53 -14.63 1.94 -0.84
C LYS A 53 -13.18 2.06 -1.29
N THR A 54 -12.38 1.03 -1.05
CA THR A 54 -10.99 0.98 -1.48
C THR A 54 -10.89 0.97 -3.01
N ARG A 55 -10.08 1.87 -3.56
CA ARG A 55 -9.81 1.96 -5.01
C ARG A 55 -8.39 1.52 -5.35
N TYR A 56 -7.44 1.82 -4.48
CA TYR A 56 -6.03 1.44 -4.68
C TYR A 56 -5.35 1.11 -3.37
N LEU A 57 -4.36 0.23 -3.45
CA LEU A 57 -3.38 0.00 -2.40
C LEU A 57 -2.19 0.94 -2.62
N VAL A 58 -1.72 1.57 -1.54
CA VAL A 58 -0.42 2.25 -1.52
C VAL A 58 0.56 1.29 -0.89
N LEU A 59 1.58 0.93 -1.65
CA LEU A 59 2.57 -0.07 -1.26
C LEU A 59 3.98 0.50 -1.44
N LYS A 60 4.87 0.10 -0.54
CA LYS A 60 6.30 0.39 -0.67
C LYS A 60 6.98 -0.86 -1.22
N ILE A 61 7.44 -0.78 -2.47
CA ILE A 61 8.26 -1.83 -3.10
C ILE A 61 9.72 -1.54 -2.76
N GLY A 62 10.42 -2.53 -2.22
CA GLY A 62 11.82 -2.40 -1.83
C GLY A 62 12.00 -1.87 -0.39
N GLY A 63 12.82 -2.60 0.37
CA GLY A 63 13.10 -2.31 1.78
C GLY A 63 14.48 -2.76 2.23
N PHE A 64 15.01 -3.87 1.72
CA PHE A 64 16.37 -4.33 2.01
C PHE A 64 16.97 -5.08 0.83
N LEU A 65 18.13 -4.61 0.34
CA LEU A 65 19.06 -5.39 -0.48
C LEU A 65 19.85 -6.27 0.48
N PHE A 66 19.53 -7.56 0.56
CA PHE A 66 20.43 -8.52 1.19
C PHE A 66 21.56 -8.82 0.21
N THR A 67 22.71 -8.17 0.40
CA THR A 67 23.97 -8.65 -0.20
C THR A 67 24.48 -9.82 0.63
N ASP A 68 23.70 -10.90 0.77
CA ASP A 68 24.31 -12.13 1.23
C ASP A 68 25.07 -12.69 0.03
N GLY A 69 26.32 -12.26 -0.08
CA GLY A 69 27.19 -12.59 -1.18
C GLY A 69 27.29 -14.11 -1.27
N LYS A 70 26.78 -14.68 -2.36
CA LYS A 70 27.15 -16.03 -2.74
C LYS A 70 28.67 -16.00 -2.95
N ARG A 71 29.44 -16.58 -2.03
CA ARG A 71 30.85 -16.91 -2.27
C ARG A 71 30.87 -17.86 -3.47
N VAL A 72 31.28 -17.33 -4.62
CA VAL A 72 31.82 -18.11 -5.74
C VAL A 72 33.25 -18.50 -5.43
#